data_AF-A0ABD3PV62-F1
#
_entry.id   AF-A0ABD3PV62-F1
#
_cell.length_a   1.000
_cell.length_b   1.000
_cell.length_c   1.000
_cell.angle_alpha   90.00
_cell.angle_beta   90.00
_cell.angle_gamma   90.00
#
_symmetry.space_group_name_H-M   'P 1'
#
loop_
_entity.id
_entity.type
_entity.pdbx_description
1 polymer ?
#
loop_
_entity_poly.entity_id
_entity_poly.type
_entity_poly.pdbx_seq_one_letter_code
_entity_poly.pdbx_strand_id
1 'polypeptide(L)'
;MSDNLRQRRGKKPTNGSSSTKDATNDKQQAPIEQLREAQAKLIVSRNRTADLHAAWLNQMFRMSLIVIFVTLHQIQKPIQSCIGDIKSLNEGGSSDNDIISGMDAIVIIFGYNYYEILAVVTAFLLAFILIPRSSSSLELNTAPYFLSSALVPIQLGFYFNTTQPASCVGDGVELVKRNFPAVVIYHTIVTLAAWFMKNGMDQCDEHVRLVTDSIADFERMDKKLQQKKQLLKAKK
;
A
#
# COMPACT_ATOMS: atom_id res chain seq x y z
N MET A 1 -18.04 -2.47 -19.50
CA MET A 1 -18.74 -1.29 -18.95
C MET A 1 -17.67 -0.31 -18.53
N SER A 2 -17.41 0.67 -19.41
CA SER A 2 -16.29 1.59 -19.30
C SER A 2 -16.87 2.98 -19.09
N ASP A 3 -16.91 3.42 -17.84
CA ASP A 3 -17.45 4.73 -17.50
C ASP A 3 -16.43 5.84 -17.67
N ASN A 4 -16.89 6.86 -18.37
CA ASN A 4 -16.18 8.05 -18.79
C ASN A 4 -15.75 8.91 -17.61
N LEU A 5 -14.51 8.76 -17.15
CA LEU A 5 -13.83 9.76 -16.31
C LEU A 5 -13.30 10.91 -17.17
N ARG A 6 -14.23 11.70 -17.72
CA ARG A 6 -13.88 12.94 -18.41
C ARG A 6 -13.56 14.01 -17.36
N GLN A 7 -12.27 14.25 -17.18
CA GLN A 7 -11.68 15.33 -16.37
C GLN A 7 -12.38 16.67 -16.61
N ARG A 8 -13.02 17.21 -15.57
CA ARG A 8 -13.50 18.60 -15.55
C ARG A 8 -12.31 19.51 -15.26
N ARG A 9 -11.59 19.89 -16.31
CA ARG A 9 -10.51 20.89 -16.26
C ARG A 9 -11.11 22.23 -15.84
N GLY A 10 -10.62 22.79 -14.74
CA GLY A 10 -11.05 24.07 -14.20
C GLY A 10 -10.95 25.18 -15.25
N LYS A 11 -12.10 25.70 -15.67
CA LYS A 11 -12.20 26.96 -16.41
C LYS A 11 -12.10 28.09 -15.39
N LYS A 12 -11.01 28.84 -15.46
CA LYS A 12 -10.80 30.14 -14.80
C LYS A 12 -11.84 31.13 -15.38
N PRO A 13 -12.78 31.69 -14.60
CA PRO A 13 -13.69 32.70 -15.12
C PRO A 13 -12.94 34.02 -15.28
N THR A 14 -12.83 34.46 -16.53
CA THR A 14 -12.40 35.80 -16.91
C THR A 14 -13.52 36.79 -16.59
N ASN A 15 -13.14 37.90 -15.93
CA ASN A 15 -14.00 39.03 -15.61
C ASN A 15 -14.79 39.53 -16.82
N GLY A 16 -16.11 39.60 -16.65
CA GLY A 16 -17.04 40.26 -17.57
C GLY A 16 -18.20 40.84 -16.76
N SER A 17 -18.07 42.12 -16.39
CA SER A 17 -19.08 42.92 -15.74
C SER A 17 -20.31 43.09 -16.63
N SER A 18 -21.45 42.57 -16.20
CA SER A 18 -22.76 43.15 -16.51
C SER A 18 -23.68 42.99 -15.31
N SER A 19 -23.89 44.12 -14.64
CA SER A 19 -24.89 44.35 -13.60
C SER A 19 -26.26 43.82 -14.02
N THR A 20 -26.75 42.80 -13.32
CA THR A 20 -28.18 42.58 -13.15
C THR A 20 -28.41 42.22 -11.69
N LYS A 21 -29.04 43.15 -10.98
CA LYS A 21 -29.47 43.04 -9.59
C LYS A 21 -30.53 41.94 -9.50
N ASP A 22 -30.13 40.72 -9.18
CA ASP A 22 -31.02 39.75 -8.55
C ASP A 22 -30.62 39.61 -7.09
N ALA A 23 -31.28 40.44 -6.27
CA ALA A 23 -31.32 40.30 -4.83
C ALA A 23 -32.28 39.14 -4.48
N THR A 24 -31.85 37.91 -4.74
CA THR A 24 -32.56 36.72 -4.30
C THR A 24 -32.15 36.40 -2.88
N ASN A 25 -32.98 36.83 -1.92
CA ASN A 25 -33.21 36.20 -0.61
C ASN A 25 -32.16 35.15 -0.18
N ASP A 26 -31.01 35.61 0.33
CA ASP A 26 -30.22 34.82 1.26
C ASP A 26 -31.02 34.76 2.58
N LYS A 27 -32.06 33.90 2.58
CA LYS A 27 -32.64 33.41 3.83
C LYS A 27 -31.48 32.79 4.57
N GLN A 28 -31.07 33.44 5.66
CA GLN A 28 -30.15 32.91 6.67
C GLN A 28 -30.61 31.49 7.01
N GLN A 29 -30.06 30.51 6.31
CA GLN A 29 -30.38 29.12 6.49
C GLN A 29 -29.95 28.76 7.90
N ALA A 30 -30.83 28.10 8.66
CA ALA A 30 -30.55 27.87 10.08
C ALA A 30 -29.17 27.21 10.21
N PRO A 31 -28.28 27.66 11.13
CA PRO A 31 -26.90 27.15 11.23
C PRO A 31 -26.81 25.61 11.28
N ILE A 32 -27.85 24.95 11.80
CA ILE A 32 -27.97 23.50 11.85
C ILE A 32 -28.18 22.83 10.47
N GLU A 33 -28.88 23.47 9.54
CA GLU A 33 -29.09 22.95 8.18
C GLU A 33 -27.77 22.97 7.40
N GLN A 34 -26.96 24.03 7.56
CA GLN A 34 -25.63 24.11 6.96
C GLN A 34 -24.71 23.00 7.47
N LEU A 35 -24.75 22.70 8.78
CA LEU A 35 -23.98 21.61 9.37
C LEU A 35 -24.42 20.23 8.87
N ARG A 36 -25.74 20.00 8.71
CA ARG A 36 -26.27 18.75 8.15
C ARG A 36 -25.87 18.56 6.69
N GLU A 37 -25.90 19.63 5.89
CA GLU A 37 -25.40 19.59 4.51
C GLU A 37 -23.90 19.30 4.46
N ALA A 38 -23.11 19.93 5.34
CA ALA A 38 -21.69 19.65 5.47
C ALA A 38 -21.41 18.19 5.86
N GLN A 39 -22.16 17.64 6.81
CA GLN A 39 -22.08 16.23 7.21
C GLN A 39 -22.35 15.29 6.03
N ALA A 40 -23.42 15.54 5.27
CA ALA A 40 -23.76 14.74 4.10
C ALA A 40 -22.64 14.76 3.05
N LYS A 41 -22.07 15.95 2.78
CA LYS A 41 -20.91 16.08 1.88
C LYS A 41 -19.68 15.32 2.39
N LEU A 42 -19.40 15.39 3.68
CA LEU A 42 -18.28 14.66 4.29
C LEU A 42 -18.46 13.14 4.20
N ILE A 43 -19.67 12.63 4.43
CA ILE A 43 -19.96 11.18 4.29
C ILE A 43 -19.73 10.72 2.85
N VAL A 44 -20.21 11.49 1.86
CA VAL A 44 -19.96 11.18 0.44
C VAL A 44 -18.47 11.23 0.11
N SER A 45 -17.74 12.22 0.62
CA SER A 45 -16.29 12.32 0.43
C SER A 45 -15.54 11.15 1.05
N ARG A 46 -15.93 10.74 2.26
CA ARG A 46 -15.38 9.57 2.96
C ARG A 46 -15.59 8.29 2.15
N ASN A 47 -16.81 8.04 1.68
CA ASN A 47 -17.12 6.85 0.88
C ASN A 47 -16.31 6.81 -0.42
N ARG A 48 -16.21 7.94 -1.13
CA ARG A 48 -15.37 8.05 -2.33
C ARG A 48 -13.89 7.78 -2.05
N THR A 49 -13.40 8.21 -0.89
CA THR A 49 -12.01 7.97 -0.47
C THR A 49 -11.80 6.48 -0.20
N ALA A 50 -12.74 5.82 0.46
CA ALA A 50 -12.71 4.37 0.67
C ALA A 50 -12.71 3.60 -0.67
N ASP A 51 -13.55 3.99 -1.62
CA ASP A 51 -13.58 3.38 -2.96
C ASP A 51 -12.24 3.55 -3.70
N LEU A 52 -11.64 4.75 -3.59
CA LEU A 52 -10.34 5.04 -4.20
C LEU A 52 -9.22 4.21 -3.55
N HIS A 53 -9.25 4.02 -2.23
CA HIS A 53 -8.32 3.15 -1.52
C HIS A 53 -8.48 1.69 -1.95
N ALA A 54 -9.72 1.20 -2.08
CA ALA A 54 -9.98 -0.16 -2.56
C ALA A 54 -9.45 -0.38 -3.99
N ALA A 55 -9.65 0.58 -4.88
CA ALA A 55 -9.10 0.54 -6.23
C ALA A 55 -7.56 0.55 -6.23
N TRP A 56 -6.96 1.37 -5.38
CA TRP A 56 -5.50 1.44 -5.20
C TRP A 56 -4.92 0.12 -4.67
N LEU A 57 -5.55 -0.48 -3.67
CA LEU A 57 -5.13 -1.78 -3.13
C LEU A 57 -5.17 -2.87 -4.20
N ASN A 58 -6.23 -2.91 -5.01
CA ASN A 58 -6.33 -3.85 -6.13
C ASN A 58 -5.23 -3.62 -7.18
N GLN A 59 -4.89 -2.35 -7.47
CA GLN A 59 -3.79 -2.05 -8.38
C GLN A 59 -2.44 -2.45 -7.78
N MET A 60 -2.20 -2.21 -6.49
CA MET A 60 -0.99 -2.68 -5.81
C MET A 60 -0.92 -4.21 -5.86
N PHE A 61 -2.00 -4.92 -5.57
CA PHE A 61 -2.05 -6.38 -5.70
C PHE A 61 -1.63 -6.84 -7.10
N ARG A 62 -2.14 -6.23 -8.18
CA ARG A 62 -1.71 -6.56 -9.55
C ARG A 62 -0.21 -6.32 -9.77
N MET A 63 0.33 -5.22 -9.24
CA MET A 63 1.77 -4.95 -9.28
C MET A 63 2.57 -5.97 -8.47
N SER A 64 2.03 -6.49 -7.35
CA SER A 64 2.69 -7.52 -6.55
C SER A 64 2.90 -8.81 -7.34
N LEU A 65 1.95 -9.19 -8.19
CA LEU A 65 2.09 -10.35 -9.09
C LEU A 65 3.22 -10.15 -10.09
N ILE A 66 3.33 -8.95 -10.65
CA ILE A 66 4.45 -8.60 -11.55
C ILE A 66 5.78 -8.69 -10.80
N VAL A 67 5.86 -8.16 -9.57
CA VAL A 67 7.07 -8.24 -8.75
C VAL A 67 7.44 -9.70 -8.45
N ILE A 68 6.46 -10.56 -8.16
CA ILE A 68 6.68 -12.01 -8.02
C ILE A 68 7.32 -12.57 -9.29
N PHE A 69 6.75 -12.30 -10.47
CA PHE A 69 7.34 -12.76 -11.74
C PHE A 69 8.76 -12.23 -11.95
N VAL A 70 9.03 -10.95 -11.64
CA VAL A 70 10.38 -10.37 -11.74
C VAL A 70 11.35 -11.08 -10.80
N THR A 71 10.97 -11.32 -9.53
CA THR A 71 11.83 -12.04 -8.57
C THR A 71 12.08 -13.49 -8.97
N LEU A 72 11.05 -14.18 -9.49
CA LEU A 72 11.19 -15.54 -10.03
C LEU A 72 12.09 -15.58 -11.27
N HIS A 73 12.02 -14.57 -12.14
CA HIS A 73 12.92 -14.47 -13.27
C HIS A 73 14.36 -14.14 -12.83
N GLN A 74 14.53 -13.33 -11.78
CA GLN A 74 15.85 -13.01 -11.23
C GLN A 74 16.54 -14.23 -10.60
N ILE A 75 15.80 -15.14 -9.97
CA ILE A 75 16.37 -16.36 -9.38
C ILE A 75 16.70 -17.45 -10.42
N GLN A 76 16.02 -17.46 -11.58
CA GLN A 76 16.28 -18.46 -12.63
C GLN A 76 17.72 -18.43 -13.15
N LYS A 77 18.28 -17.24 -13.40
CA LYS A 77 19.63 -17.09 -13.95
C LYS A 77 20.73 -17.69 -13.05
N PRO A 78 20.84 -17.32 -11.77
CA PRO A 78 21.90 -17.84 -10.92
C PRO A 78 21.70 -19.33 -10.58
N ILE A 79 20.45 -19.83 -10.50
CA ILE A 79 20.19 -21.28 -10.39
C ILE A 79 20.70 -22.02 -11.63
N GLN A 80 20.36 -21.56 -12.84
CA GLN A 80 20.80 -22.20 -14.08
C GLN A 80 22.33 -22.19 -14.22
N SER A 81 22.97 -21.07 -13.88
CA SER A 81 24.44 -20.98 -13.85
C SER A 81 25.02 -22.00 -12.88
N CYS A 82 24.47 -22.09 -11.66
CA CYS A 82 24.98 -22.99 -10.64
C CYS A 82 24.80 -24.48 -11.01
N ILE A 83 23.67 -24.83 -11.62
CA ILE A 83 23.46 -26.19 -12.16
C ILE A 83 24.48 -26.50 -13.26
N GLY A 84 24.79 -25.51 -14.11
CA GLY A 84 25.85 -25.63 -15.12
C GLY A 84 27.22 -25.90 -14.50
N ASP A 85 27.58 -25.17 -13.44
CA ASP A 85 28.83 -25.34 -12.71
C ASP A 85 28.93 -26.72 -12.02
N ILE A 86 27.86 -27.16 -11.35
CA ILE A 86 27.84 -28.49 -10.71
C ILE A 86 27.97 -29.59 -11.77
N LYS A 87 27.28 -29.43 -12.91
CA LYS A 87 27.34 -30.41 -14.00
C LYS A 87 28.73 -30.46 -14.64
N SER A 88 29.35 -29.32 -14.90
CA SER A 88 30.69 -29.27 -15.49
C SER A 88 31.74 -29.85 -14.55
N LEU A 89 31.60 -29.64 -13.23
CA LEU A 89 32.47 -30.24 -12.23
C LEU A 89 32.31 -31.77 -12.15
N ASN A 90 31.07 -32.26 -12.15
CA ASN A 90 30.78 -33.70 -12.13
C ASN A 90 31.23 -34.41 -13.43
N GLU A 91 31.19 -33.74 -14.58
CA GLU A 91 31.68 -34.29 -15.86
C GLU A 91 33.21 -34.25 -15.98
N GLY A 92 33.87 -33.30 -15.30
CA GLY A 92 35.33 -33.13 -15.32
C GLY A 92 36.08 -33.84 -14.18
N GLY A 93 35.38 -34.28 -13.13
CA GLY A 93 35.97 -34.95 -11.97
C GLY A 93 36.59 -36.30 -12.34
N SER A 94 37.90 -36.45 -12.12
CA SER A 94 38.63 -37.69 -12.40
C SER A 94 38.61 -38.70 -11.25
N SER A 95 38.01 -38.34 -10.11
CA SER A 95 37.91 -39.18 -8.90
C SER A 95 36.45 -39.27 -8.45
N ASP A 96 35.98 -40.48 -8.10
CA ASP A 96 34.65 -40.72 -7.52
C ASP A 96 34.39 -39.90 -6.24
N ASN A 97 35.43 -39.40 -5.59
CA ASN A 97 35.32 -38.58 -4.38
C ASN A 97 34.94 -37.11 -4.64
N ASP A 98 35.00 -36.64 -5.89
CA ASP A 98 34.68 -35.25 -6.28
C ASP A 98 33.26 -35.11 -6.85
N ILE A 99 32.50 -36.21 -6.95
CA ILE A 99 31.13 -36.19 -7.48
C ILE A 99 30.19 -35.61 -6.44
N ILE A 100 29.57 -34.47 -6.78
CA ILE A 100 28.56 -33.84 -5.93
C ILE A 100 27.26 -34.66 -6.02
N SER A 101 26.85 -35.20 -4.88
CA SER A 101 25.55 -35.85 -4.68
C SER A 101 24.38 -34.89 -5.00
N GLY A 102 23.26 -35.43 -5.46
CA GLY A 102 22.06 -34.63 -5.74
C GLY A 102 21.53 -33.86 -4.51
N MET A 103 21.69 -34.39 -3.30
CA MET A 103 21.29 -33.68 -2.07
C MET A 103 22.24 -32.52 -1.78
N ASP A 104 23.54 -32.73 -1.95
CA ASP A 104 24.55 -31.68 -1.75
C ASP A 104 24.41 -30.57 -2.79
N ALA A 105 24.08 -30.93 -4.04
CA ALA A 105 23.75 -29.97 -5.09
C ALA A 105 22.57 -29.07 -4.70
N ILE A 106 21.51 -29.62 -4.10
CA ILE A 106 20.38 -28.83 -3.59
C ILE A 106 20.87 -27.88 -2.49
N VAL A 107 21.61 -28.37 -1.49
CA VAL A 107 22.11 -27.53 -0.40
C VAL A 107 22.99 -26.39 -0.93
N ILE A 108 23.86 -26.66 -1.90
CA ILE A 108 24.71 -25.65 -2.56
C ILE A 108 23.85 -24.63 -3.31
N ILE A 109 22.90 -25.08 -4.14
CA ILE A 109 22.02 -24.18 -4.91
C ILE A 109 21.22 -23.27 -3.98
N PHE A 110 20.61 -23.81 -2.93
CA PHE A 110 19.82 -23.03 -1.98
C PHE A 110 20.69 -22.14 -1.10
N GLY A 111 21.85 -22.62 -0.66
CA GLY A 111 22.82 -21.85 0.12
C GLY A 111 23.45 -20.71 -0.66
N TYR A 112 23.58 -20.85 -1.98
CA TYR A 112 24.10 -19.80 -2.86
C TYR A 112 23.05 -18.75 -3.22
N ASN A 113 21.80 -19.20 -3.43
CA ASN A 113 20.68 -18.36 -3.89
C ASN A 113 19.72 -17.92 -2.76
N TYR A 114 20.12 -18.08 -1.50
CA TYR A 114 19.23 -17.81 -0.36
C TYR A 114 18.67 -16.38 -0.37
N TYR A 115 19.46 -15.41 -0.83
CA TYR A 115 19.07 -14.01 -0.93
C TYR A 115 17.92 -13.80 -1.93
N GLU A 116 18.02 -14.39 -3.12
CA GLU A 116 16.98 -14.38 -4.14
C GLU A 116 15.72 -15.12 -3.67
N ILE A 117 15.89 -16.23 -2.93
CA ILE A 117 14.78 -16.97 -2.32
C ILE A 117 14.05 -16.11 -1.29
N LEU A 118 14.78 -15.42 -0.42
CA LEU A 118 14.19 -14.49 0.56
C LEU A 118 13.39 -13.38 -0.14
N ALA A 119 13.89 -12.88 -1.28
CA ALA A 119 13.19 -11.88 -2.06
C ALA A 119 11.86 -12.42 -2.62
N VAL A 120 11.86 -13.65 -3.15
CA VAL A 120 10.64 -14.34 -3.62
C VAL A 120 9.65 -14.53 -2.46
N VAL A 121 10.10 -15.06 -1.32
CA VAL A 121 9.26 -15.24 -0.12
C VAL A 121 8.62 -13.92 0.31
N THR A 122 9.39 -12.84 0.31
CA THR A 122 8.89 -11.51 0.68
C THR A 122 7.86 -10.99 -0.33
N ALA A 123 8.06 -11.23 -1.62
CA ALA A 123 7.12 -10.85 -2.66
C ALA A 123 5.78 -11.60 -2.50
N PHE A 124 5.82 -12.89 -2.18
CA PHE A 124 4.62 -13.68 -1.87
C PHE A 124 3.90 -13.20 -0.61
N LEU A 125 4.64 -12.89 0.46
CA LEU A 125 4.05 -12.32 1.68
C LEU A 125 3.36 -10.99 1.40
N LEU A 126 3.99 -10.11 0.61
CA LEU A 126 3.39 -8.83 0.19
C LEU A 126 2.13 -9.03 -0.64
N ALA A 127 2.15 -9.94 -1.62
CA ALA A 127 0.97 -10.25 -2.40
C ALA A 127 -0.16 -10.80 -1.54
N PHE A 128 0.16 -11.66 -0.56
CA PHE A 128 -0.81 -12.23 0.38
C PHE A 128 -1.51 -11.16 1.22
N ILE A 129 -0.76 -10.15 1.69
CA ILE A 129 -1.32 -9.02 2.46
C ILE A 129 -2.25 -8.15 1.59
N LEU A 130 -1.96 -8.06 0.29
CA LEU A 130 -2.70 -7.24 -0.67
C LEU A 130 -3.91 -7.97 -1.29
N ILE A 131 -4.15 -9.24 -0.96
CA ILE A 131 -5.31 -9.98 -1.45
C ILE A 131 -6.58 -9.19 -1.08
N PRO A 132 -7.44 -8.84 -2.06
CA PRO A 132 -8.68 -8.13 -1.79
C PRO A 132 -9.53 -8.89 -0.78
N ARG A 133 -9.68 -8.34 0.42
CA ARG A 133 -10.63 -8.81 1.43
C ARG A 133 -11.88 -7.95 1.35
N SER A 134 -13.04 -8.59 1.48
CA SER A 134 -14.35 -7.97 1.26
C SER A 134 -14.70 -6.85 2.25
N SER A 135 -13.95 -6.65 3.33
CA SER A 135 -14.37 -5.73 4.40
C SER A 135 -13.25 -5.05 5.20
N SER A 136 -11.97 -5.32 4.94
CA SER A 136 -10.88 -4.84 5.81
C SER A 136 -10.09 -3.72 5.14
N SER A 137 -10.04 -2.56 5.78
CA SER A 137 -8.92 -1.62 5.58
C SER A 137 -7.60 -2.39 5.71
N LEU A 138 -6.60 -2.08 4.88
CA LEU A 138 -5.31 -2.75 4.93
C LEU A 138 -4.67 -2.59 6.33
N GLU A 139 -4.64 -3.65 7.11
CA GLU A 139 -4.05 -3.64 8.44
C GLU A 139 -2.57 -4.01 8.37
N LEU A 140 -1.72 -3.04 8.67
CA LEU A 140 -0.27 -3.24 8.83
C LEU A 140 0.09 -4.06 10.08
N ASN A 141 -0.89 -4.46 10.89
CA ASN A 141 -0.69 -5.28 12.07
C ASN A 141 -0.83 -6.79 11.81
N THR A 142 -0.82 -7.21 10.55
CA THR A 142 -0.96 -8.62 10.19
C THR A 142 0.40 -9.34 10.27
N ALA A 143 0.41 -10.58 10.76
CA ALA A 143 1.63 -11.38 10.88
C ALA A 143 2.47 -11.48 9.58
N PRO A 144 1.87 -11.63 8.39
CA PRO A 144 2.62 -11.61 7.13
C PRO A 144 3.33 -10.29 6.86
N TYR A 145 2.75 -9.14 7.26
CA TYR A 145 3.38 -7.84 7.10
C TYR A 145 4.55 -7.64 8.07
N PHE A 146 4.39 -8.08 9.32
CA PHE A 146 5.51 -8.09 10.27
C PHE A 146 6.66 -8.95 9.77
N LEU A 147 6.37 -10.15 9.26
CA LEU A 147 7.38 -11.04 8.70
C LEU A 147 8.07 -10.42 7.48
N SER A 148 7.32 -9.88 6.52
CA SER A 148 7.91 -9.24 5.34
C SER A 148 8.77 -8.02 5.73
N SER A 149 8.33 -7.24 6.71
CA SER A 149 9.08 -6.08 7.22
C SER A 149 10.34 -6.47 7.96
N ALA A 150 10.35 -7.60 8.68
CA ALA A 150 11.56 -8.13 9.31
C ALA A 150 12.57 -8.68 8.29
N LEU A 151 12.09 -9.23 7.16
CA LEU A 151 12.94 -9.76 6.10
C LEU A 151 13.64 -8.66 5.28
N VAL A 152 13.08 -7.45 5.20
CA VAL A 152 13.67 -6.36 4.40
C VAL A 152 15.04 -5.92 4.92
N PRO A 153 15.25 -5.60 6.22
CA PRO A 153 16.58 -5.28 6.75
C PRO A 153 17.57 -6.43 6.57
N ILE A 154 17.11 -7.67 6.70
CA ILE A 154 17.94 -8.87 6.49
C ILE A 154 18.41 -8.94 5.03
N GLN A 155 17.51 -8.73 4.07
CA GLN A 155 17.87 -8.65 2.65
C GLN A 155 18.84 -7.52 2.36
N LEU A 156 18.61 -6.33 2.90
CA LEU A 156 19.54 -5.21 2.73
C LEU A 156 20.92 -5.53 3.33
N GLY A 157 20.97 -6.14 4.51
CA GLY A 157 22.20 -6.60 5.13
C GLY A 157 22.95 -7.57 4.23
N PHE A 158 22.27 -8.57 3.68
CA PHE A 158 22.88 -9.51 2.74
C PHE A 158 23.30 -8.84 1.43
N TYR A 159 22.54 -7.89 0.91
CA TYR A 159 22.88 -7.15 -0.30
C TYR A 159 24.18 -6.34 -0.13
N PHE A 160 24.35 -5.67 1.01
CA PHE A 160 25.54 -4.85 1.27
C PHE A 160 26.75 -5.65 1.72
N ASN A 161 26.56 -6.78 2.42
CA ASN A 161 27.66 -7.57 2.97
C ASN A 161 28.11 -8.72 2.06
N THR A 162 27.31 -9.13 1.07
CA THR A 162 27.65 -10.28 0.21
C THR A 162 28.17 -9.81 -1.13
N THR A 163 29.46 -9.99 -1.37
CA THR A 163 30.01 -10.03 -2.73
C THR A 163 29.76 -11.43 -3.30
N GLN A 164 29.10 -11.51 -4.45
CA GLN A 164 28.77 -12.79 -5.08
C GLN A 164 29.94 -13.25 -5.95
N PRO A 165 30.53 -14.43 -5.68
CA PRO A 165 31.51 -14.99 -6.61
C PRO A 165 30.81 -15.33 -7.93
N ALA A 166 31.54 -15.34 -9.04
CA ALA A 166 30.95 -15.66 -10.35
C ALA A 166 30.50 -17.13 -10.47
N SER A 167 31.11 -18.04 -9.69
CA SER A 167 30.82 -19.47 -9.67
C SER A 167 30.26 -19.91 -8.32
N CYS A 168 29.37 -20.91 -8.33
CA CYS A 168 28.79 -21.45 -7.09
C CYS A 168 29.56 -22.63 -6.49
N VAL A 169 30.48 -23.27 -7.23
CA VAL A 169 31.26 -24.43 -6.76
C VAL A 169 32.79 -24.19 -6.80
N GLY A 170 33.26 -23.17 -7.52
CA GLY A 170 34.70 -22.88 -7.65
C GLY A 170 35.15 -21.56 -7.01
N ASP A 171 36.47 -21.40 -6.88
CA ASP A 171 37.14 -20.14 -6.53
C ASP A 171 37.02 -19.13 -7.69
N GLY A 172 35.80 -18.68 -7.96
CA GLY A 172 35.54 -17.61 -8.91
C GLY A 172 36.12 -16.31 -8.38
N VAL A 173 37.30 -15.93 -8.87
CA VAL A 173 37.98 -14.67 -8.50
C VAL A 173 37.18 -13.45 -8.98
N GLU A 174 36.31 -13.62 -9.98
CA GLU A 174 35.44 -12.57 -10.46
C GLU A 174 34.24 -12.36 -9.53
N LEU A 175 34.14 -11.16 -8.97
CA LEU A 175 33.00 -10.73 -8.18
C LEU A 175 31.97 -10.06 -9.09
N VAL A 176 30.76 -10.62 -9.13
CA VAL A 176 29.66 -10.05 -9.89
C VAL A 176 28.82 -9.15 -8.98
N LYS A 177 28.53 -7.94 -9.44
CA LYS A 177 27.66 -7.01 -8.71
C LYS A 177 26.22 -7.52 -8.74
N ARG A 178 25.63 -7.72 -7.56
CA ARG A 178 24.22 -8.10 -7.41
C ARG A 178 23.27 -6.97 -7.82
N ASN A 179 22.17 -7.36 -8.44
CA ASN A 179 21.05 -6.45 -8.69
C ASN A 179 20.35 -6.10 -7.37
N PHE A 180 19.94 -4.84 -7.25
CA PHE A 180 19.16 -4.40 -6.09
C PHE A 180 17.81 -5.13 -6.06
N PRO A 181 17.34 -5.59 -4.89
CA PRO A 181 16.14 -6.41 -4.81
C PRO A 181 14.89 -5.55 -5.08
N ALA A 182 14.22 -5.81 -6.20
CA ALA A 182 13.01 -5.08 -6.59
C ALA A 182 11.91 -5.15 -5.51
N VAL A 183 11.85 -6.26 -4.77
CA VAL A 183 10.89 -6.47 -3.69
C VAL A 183 11.06 -5.48 -2.54
N VAL A 184 12.28 -5.01 -2.24
CA VAL A 184 12.52 -4.04 -1.16
C VAL A 184 11.97 -2.66 -1.55
N ILE A 185 12.19 -2.26 -2.81
CA ILE A 185 11.59 -1.03 -3.35
C ILE A 185 10.06 -1.14 -3.27
N TYR A 186 9.52 -2.27 -3.70
CA TYR A 186 8.08 -2.49 -3.72
C TYR A 186 7.48 -2.53 -2.30
N HIS A 187 8.13 -3.19 -1.33
CA HIS A 187 7.74 -3.16 0.09
C HIS A 187 7.62 -1.72 0.61
N THR A 188 8.61 -0.88 0.28
CA THR A 188 8.63 0.53 0.68
C THR A 188 7.43 1.29 0.10
N ILE A 189 7.14 1.09 -1.19
CA ILE A 189 5.97 1.69 -1.85
C ILE A 189 4.67 1.26 -1.18
N VAL A 190 4.50 -0.04 -0.93
CA VAL A 190 3.31 -0.59 -0.27
C VAL A 190 3.15 -0.02 1.13
N THR A 191 4.24 0.06 1.90
CA THR A 191 4.24 0.61 3.26
C THR A 191 3.83 2.08 3.28
N LEU A 192 4.43 2.91 2.43
CA LEU A 192 4.09 4.33 2.33
C LEU A 192 2.65 4.55 1.86
N ALA A 193 2.21 3.79 0.87
CA ALA A 193 0.84 3.87 0.37
C ALA A 193 -0.17 3.48 1.46
N ALA A 194 0.09 2.37 2.17
CA ALA A 194 -0.76 1.91 3.27
C ALA A 194 -0.84 2.94 4.41
N TRP A 195 0.30 3.51 4.79
CA TRP A 195 0.36 4.57 5.80
C TRP A 195 -0.43 5.81 5.38
N PHE A 196 -0.26 6.26 4.13
CA PHE A 196 -1.00 7.40 3.60
C PHE A 196 -2.51 7.14 3.56
N MET A 197 -2.94 5.97 3.07
CA MET A 197 -4.35 5.60 3.02
C MET A 197 -4.98 5.54 4.40
N LYS A 198 -4.25 5.01 5.40
CA LYS A 198 -4.71 4.95 6.78
C LYS A 198 -4.89 6.36 7.35
N ASN A 199 -3.86 7.20 7.26
CA ASN A 199 -3.92 8.58 7.76
C ASN A 199 -5.03 9.39 7.07
N GLY A 200 -5.23 9.20 5.77
CA GLY A 200 -6.31 9.88 5.03
C GLY A 200 -7.70 9.46 5.51
N MET A 201 -7.91 8.18 5.78
CA MET A 201 -9.18 7.69 6.35
C MET A 201 -9.40 8.20 7.77
N ASP A 202 -8.36 8.17 8.61
CA ASP A 202 -8.45 8.66 10.00
C ASP A 202 -8.86 10.15 10.03
N GLN A 203 -8.33 10.98 9.12
CA GLN A 203 -8.74 12.37 8.96
C GLN A 203 -10.20 12.52 8.52
N CYS A 204 -10.66 11.73 7.53
CA CYS A 204 -12.06 11.75 7.12
C CYS A 204 -13.01 11.38 8.26
N ASP A 205 -12.64 10.37 9.05
CA ASP A 205 -13.44 9.90 10.18
C ASP A 205 -13.48 10.93 11.30
N GLU A 206 -12.35 11.60 11.59
CA GLU A 206 -12.29 12.70 12.54
C GLU A 206 -13.17 13.88 12.12
N HIS A 207 -13.12 14.30 10.85
CA HIS A 207 -13.96 15.39 10.35
C HIS A 207 -15.46 15.06 10.42
N VAL A 208 -15.84 13.83 10.07
CA VAL A 208 -17.24 13.38 10.19
C VAL A 208 -17.67 13.38 11.66
N ARG A 209 -16.80 12.93 12.58
CA ARG A 209 -17.06 12.94 14.02
C ARG A 209 -17.27 14.36 14.55
N LEU A 210 -16.36 15.28 14.26
CA LEU A 210 -16.44 16.67 14.74
C LEU A 210 -17.73 17.37 14.29
N VAL A 211 -18.15 17.17 13.03
CA VAL A 211 -19.41 17.75 12.54
C VAL A 211 -20.62 17.10 13.21
N THR A 212 -20.59 15.78 13.42
CA THR A 212 -21.67 15.05 14.11
C THR A 212 -21.83 15.52 15.55
N ASP A 213 -20.71 15.68 16.28
CA ASP A 213 -20.71 16.18 17.66
C ASP A 213 -21.23 17.63 17.72
N SER A 214 -20.82 18.47 16.77
CA SER A 214 -21.30 19.85 16.66
C SER A 214 -22.81 19.92 16.46
N ILE A 215 -23.37 19.10 15.55
CA ILE A 215 -24.82 19.01 15.34
C ILE A 215 -25.54 18.62 16.64
N ALA A 216 -25.04 17.61 17.34
CA ALA A 216 -25.62 17.15 18.60
C ALA A 216 -25.62 18.26 19.68
N ASP A 217 -24.55 19.05 19.76
CA ASP A 217 -24.46 20.16 20.69
C ASP A 217 -25.39 21.33 20.33
N PHE A 218 -25.55 21.65 19.04
CA PHE A 218 -26.56 22.62 18.59
C PHE A 218 -27.98 22.18 18.94
N GLU A 219 -28.33 20.90 18.76
CA GLU A 219 -29.64 20.36 19.13
C GLU A 219 -29.88 20.42 20.65
N ARG A 220 -28.85 20.16 21.47
CA ARG A 220 -28.93 20.32 22.93
C ARG A 220 -29.14 21.77 23.34
N MET A 221 -28.46 22.71 22.68
CA MET A 221 -28.62 24.14 22.95
C MET A 221 -30.02 24.63 22.58
N ASP A 222 -30.55 24.24 21.43
CA ASP A 222 -31.89 24.65 20.99
C ASP A 222 -32.97 24.13 21.96
N LYS A 223 -32.88 22.86 22.38
CA LYS A 223 -33.77 22.29 23.42
C LYS A 223 -33.75 23.11 24.72
N LYS A 224 -32.56 23.47 25.22
CA LYS A 224 -32.41 24.31 26.42
C LYS A 224 -33.02 25.70 26.23
N LEU A 225 -32.88 26.28 25.04
CA LEU A 225 -33.39 27.62 24.72
C LEU A 225 -34.93 27.61 24.60
N GLN A 226 -35.51 26.57 24.01
CA GLN A 226 -36.96 26.36 23.96
C GLN A 226 -37.57 26.18 25.36
N GLN A 227 -36.95 25.37 26.22
CA GLN A 227 -37.37 25.20 27.62
C GLN A 227 -37.35 26.53 28.38
N LYS A 228 -36.28 27.32 28.25
CA LYS A 228 -36.20 28.67 28.85
C LYS A 228 -37.31 29.59 28.36
N LYS A 229 -37.62 29.58 27.06
CA LYS A 229 -38.72 30.37 26.47
C LYS A 229 -40.08 29.95 27.05
N GLN A 230 -40.33 28.65 27.23
CA GLN A 230 -41.57 28.14 27.83
C GLN A 230 -41.71 28.57 29.30
N LEU A 231 -40.63 28.46 30.09
CA LEU A 231 -40.62 28.91 31.48
C LEU A 231 -40.87 30.42 31.63
N LEU A 232 -40.31 31.23 30.74
CA LEU A 232 -40.54 32.68 30.74
C LEU A 232 -41.98 33.05 30.38
N LYS A 233 -42.62 32.29 29.47
CA LYS A 233 -44.04 32.47 29.13
C LYS A 233 -44.96 32.08 30.28
N ALA A 234 -44.63 31.04 31.04
CA ALA A 234 -45.42 30.59 32.19
C ALA A 234 -45.38 31.53 33.41
N LYS A 235 -44.39 32.44 33.47
CA LYS A 235 -44.25 33.44 34.54
C LYS A 235 -44.97 34.76 34.26
N LYS A 236 -45.53 34.95 33.07
CA LYS A 236 -46.36 36.11 32.70
C LYS A 236 -47.83 35.72 32.80
#